data_AF-A0A8F3FJT1-F1
#
_entry.id   AF-A0A8F3FJT1-F1
#
_cell.length_a   1.000
_cell.length_b   1.000
_cell.length_c   1.000
_cell.angle_alpha   90.00
_cell.angle_beta   90.00
_cell.angle_gamma   90.00
#
_symmetry.space_group_name_H-M   'P 1'
#
loop_
_entity.id
_entity.type
_entity.pdbx_description
1 polymer ?
#
loop_
_entity_poly.entity_id
_entity_poly.type
_entity_poly.pdbx_seq_one_letter_code
_entity_poly.pdbx_strand_id
1 'polypeptide(L)' 'MSVMPNIFCIYLNSSLSMTSLFFIKLPEAYAFLNPIVDIMPVIPVFFFLLAFVWQAAVSFR' A
#
# COMPACT_ATOMS: atom_id res chain seq x y z
N MET A 1 -16.87 -30.29 13.05
CA MET A 1 -15.83 -29.86 12.09
C MET A 1 -16.00 -28.36 11.88
N SER A 2 -15.43 -27.56 12.78
CA SER A 2 -15.73 -26.14 12.94
C SER A 2 -15.01 -25.30 11.89
N VAL A 3 -15.73 -24.92 10.84
CA VAL A 3 -15.29 -23.91 9.87
C VAL A 3 -15.56 -22.53 10.46
N MET A 4 -14.72 -22.09 11.39
CA MET A 4 -14.60 -20.67 11.70
C MET A 4 -13.40 -20.15 10.91
N PRO A 5 -13.59 -19.36 9.83
CA PRO A 5 -12.48 -18.68 9.22
C PRO A 5 -11.93 -17.68 10.23
N ASN A 6 -10.73 -17.95 10.75
CA ASN A 6 -10.00 -17.06 11.62
C ASN A 6 -9.94 -15.68 10.96
N ILE A 7 -10.33 -14.61 11.67
CA ILE A 7 -10.36 -13.23 11.15
C ILE A 7 -9.01 -12.84 10.55
N PHE A 8 -7.92 -13.35 11.13
CA PHE A 8 -6.57 -13.18 10.62
C PHE A 8 -6.36 -13.79 9.21
N CYS A 9 -6.93 -14.96 8.93
CA CYS A 9 -6.85 -15.60 7.61
C CYS A 9 -7.64 -14.84 6.54
N ILE A 10 -8.74 -14.19 6.91
CA ILE A 10 -9.52 -13.34 5.99
C ILE A 10 -8.75 -12.05 5.69
N TYR A 11 -8.16 -11.43 6.72
CA TYR A 11 -7.33 -10.23 6.55
C TYR A 11 -6.11 -10.49 5.67
N LEU A 12 -5.42 -11.62 5.87
CA LEU A 12 -4.30 -12.03 5.02
C LEU A 12 -4.72 -12.34 3.58
N ASN A 13 -5.83 -13.06 3.35
CA ASN A 13 -6.31 -13.32 1.99
C ASN A 13 -6.72 -12.02 1.26
N SER A 14 -7.39 -11.11 1.97
CA SER A 14 -7.79 -9.81 1.43
C SER A 14 -6.57 -8.94 1.10
N SER A 15 -5.56 -8.91 1.99
CA SER A 15 -4.30 -8.21 1.76
C SER A 15 -3.54 -8.77 0.56
N LEU A 16 -3.45 -10.10 0.43
CA LEU A 16 -2.77 -10.76 -0.68
C LEU A 16 -3.51 -10.55 -2.01
N SER A 17 -4.85 -10.55 -1.99
CA SER A 17 -5.70 -10.20 -3.13
C SER A 17 -5.48 -8.75 -3.59
N MET A 18 -5.42 -7.80 -2.65
CA MET A 18 -5.12 -6.40 -2.96
C MET A 18 -3.71 -6.23 -3.55
N THR A 19 -2.74 -7.02 -3.08
CA THR A 19 -1.36 -7.01 -3.61
C THR A 19 -1.30 -7.49 -5.07
N SER A 20 -2.18 -8.42 -5.47
CA SER A 20 -2.30 -8.91 -6.85
C SER A 20 -2.80 -7.83 -7.83
N LEU A 21 -3.66 -6.91 -7.38
CA LEU A 21 -4.17 -5.80 -8.21
C LEU A 21 -3.08 -4.77 -8.58
N PHE A 22 -2.00 -4.69 -7.80
CA PHE A 22 -0.88 -3.76 -8.07
C PHE A 22 0.01 -4.20 -9.24
N PHE A 23 -0.10 -5.44 -9.72
CA PHE A 23 0.72 -5.97 -10.83
C PHE A 23 -0.02 -6.04 -12.18
N ILE A 24 -1.14 -5.31 -12.31
CA ILE A 24 -1.83 -5.17 -13.59
C ILE A 24 -1.14 -4.11 -14.44
N LYS A 25 -0.82 -4.46 -15.69
CA LYS A 25 -0.29 -3.51 -16.68
C LYS A 25 -1.30 -2.39 -16.91
N LEU A 26 -0.80 -1.15 -16.93
CA LEU A 26 -1.61 -0.02 -17.35
C LEU A 26 -2.09 -0.18 -18.80
N PRO A 27 -3.23 0.44 -19.17
CA PRO A 27 -3.64 0.55 -20.56
C PRO A 27 -2.54 1.20 -21.40
N GLU A 28 -2.44 0.84 -22.69
CA GLU A 28 -1.32 1.22 -23.57
C GLU A 28 -1.09 2.75 -23.64
N ALA A 29 -2.15 3.55 -23.64
CA ALA A 29 -2.08 5.01 -23.61
C ALA A 29 -1.37 5.59 -22.36
N TYR A 30 -1.29 4.83 -21.27
CA TYR A 30 -0.68 5.23 -20.00
C TYR A 30 0.62 4.47 -19.70
N ALA A 31 1.15 3.70 -20.65
CA ALA A 31 2.38 2.92 -20.46
C ALA A 31 3.60 3.81 -20.08
N PHE A 32 3.60 5.09 -20.47
CA PHE A 32 4.65 6.03 -20.06
C PHE A 32 4.64 6.33 -18.55
N LEU A 33 3.51 6.11 -17.86
CA LEU A 33 3.37 6.28 -16.41
C LEU A 33 3.76 5.04 -15.61
N ASN A 34 4.10 3.91 -16.26
CA ASN A 34 4.54 2.69 -15.58
C ASN A 34 5.60 2.99 -14.49
N PRO A 35 6.67 3.79 -14.75
CA PRO A 35 7.67 4.07 -13.72
C PRO A 35 7.13 4.79 -12.48
N ILE A 36 6.07 5.61 -12.63
CA ILE A 36 5.42 6.32 -11.51
C ILE A 36 4.56 5.36 -10.71
N VAL A 37 3.80 4.51 -11.39
CA VAL A 37 2.92 3.51 -10.76
C VAL A 37 3.73 2.46 -10.00
N ASP A 38 4.91 2.10 -10.50
CA ASP A 38 5.84 1.20 -9.81
C ASP A 38 6.31 1.76 -8.45
N ILE A 39 6.36 3.09 -8.30
CA ILE A 39 6.77 3.77 -7.06
C ILE A 39 5.57 4.03 -6.13
N MET A 40 4.36 4.14 -6.67
CA MET A 40 3.13 4.47 -5.91
C MET A 40 2.88 3.62 -4.64
N PRO A 41 3.19 2.30 -4.60
CA PRO A 41 3.02 1.49 -3.37
C PRO A 41 3.84 1.98 -2.17
N VAL A 42 4.89 2.78 -2.39
CA VAL A 42 5.74 3.32 -1.31
C VAL A 42 5.12 4.54 -0.60
N ILE A 43 4.11 5.18 -1.20
CA ILE A 43 3.48 6.41 -0.69
C ILE A 43 3.03 6.31 0.79
N PRO A 44 2.41 5.22 1.26
CA PRO A 44 2.05 5.09 2.68
C PRO A 44 3.25 5.21 3.63
N VAL A 45 4.42 4.73 3.23
CA VAL A 45 5.65 4.86 4.02
C VAL A 45 6.08 6.33 4.09
N PHE A 46 5.96 7.09 3.01
CA PHE A 46 6.26 8.53 3.03
C PHE A 46 5.33 9.30 3.95
N PHE A 47 4.03 8.97 4.03
CA PHE A 47 3.13 9.60 4.99
C PHE A 47 3.48 9.28 6.44
N PHE A 48 3.91 8.04 6.71
CA PHE A 48 4.44 7.67 8.03
C PHE A 48 5.69 8.48 8.39
N LEU A 49 6.65 8.60 7.47
CA LEU A 49 7.84 9.42 7.67
C LEU A 49 7.52 10.91 7.80
N LEU A 50 6.54 11.40 7.05
CA LEU A 50 6.07 12.78 7.12
C LEU A 50 5.55 13.12 8.51
N ALA A 51 4.96 12.17 9.25
CA ALA A 51 4.54 12.41 10.63
C ALA A 51 5.73 12.77 11.54
N PHE A 52 6.89 12.12 11.35
CA PHE A 52 8.12 12.45 12.09
C PHE A 52 8.73 13.75 11.62
N VAL A 53 8.71 14.04 10.32
CA VAL A 53 9.16 15.33 9.77
C VAL A 53 8.31 16.46 10.35
N TRP A 54 6.99 16.28 10.39
CA TRP A 54 6.06 17.24 10.97
C TRP A 54 6.32 17.43 12.46
N GLN A 55 6.45 16.34 13.22
CA GLN A 55 6.77 16.41 14.64
C GLN A 55 8.11 17.10 14.90
N ALA A 56 9.16 16.80 14.11
CA ALA A 56 10.44 17.47 14.20
C ALA A 56 10.32 18.98 13.89
N ALA A 57 9.51 19.38 12.91
CA ALA A 57 9.27 20.78 12.56
C ALA A 57 8.57 21.57 13.68
N VAL A 58 7.82 20.90 14.55
CA VAL A 58 7.19 21.50 15.75
C VAL A 58 7.97 21.25 17.04
N SER A 59 9.19 20.73 16.94
CA SER A 59 10.11 20.41 18.06
C SER A 59 9.64 19.27 18.98
N PHE A 60 8.88 18.30 18.45
CA PHE A 60 8.34 17.16 19.21
C PHE A 60 7.58 17.58 20.47
N ARG A 61 6.83 18.67 20.35
CA ARG A 61 5.91 19.16 21.38
C ARG A 61 4.56 18.44 21.33
#